data_AF-A0A9D8S468-F1
#
_entry.id   AF-A0A9D8S468-F1
#
_cell.length_a   1.000
_cell.length_b   1.000
_cell.length_c   1.000
_cell.angle_alpha   90.00
_cell.angle_beta   90.00
_cell.angle_gamma   90.00
#
_symmetry.space_group_name_H-M   'P 1'
#
loop_
_entity.id
_entity.type
_entity.pdbx_description
1 polymer ?
#
loop_
_entity_poly.entity_id
_entity_poly.type
_entity_poly.pdbx_seq_one_letter_code
_entity_poly.pdbx_strand_id
1 'polypeptide(L)'
;MRTICLSSEVKMKKISATEWENICRRCGKCCLIKLEDEDTGEVYYTNVICRYFDEEKMCCSVYDKRCELVPTCLKLNPENVDKLSWMPKTCAYRELFENTSSPTHTTIKGRVISETEVPEDELEDHIVDWEDL
;
A
#
# COMPACT_ATOMS: atom_id res chain seq x y z
N MET A 1 -33.59 7.63 -23.82
CA MET A 1 -32.51 7.19 -22.90
C MET A 1 -31.49 8.30 -22.77
N ARG A 2 -31.36 8.94 -21.62
CA ARG A 2 -30.25 9.86 -21.33
C ARG A 2 -29.39 9.21 -20.26
N THR A 3 -28.18 8.84 -20.68
CA THR A 3 -27.10 8.39 -19.81
C THR A 3 -26.88 9.45 -18.73
N ILE A 4 -27.13 9.07 -17.48
CA ILE A 4 -26.74 9.88 -16.35
C ILE A 4 -25.23 9.70 -16.23
N CYS A 5 -24.46 10.67 -16.71
CA CYS A 5 -23.08 10.86 -16.26
C CYS A 5 -23.14 11.23 -14.78
N LEU A 6 -23.05 10.23 -13.90
CA LEU A 6 -22.72 10.43 -12.50
C LEU A 6 -21.26 10.87 -12.44
N SER A 7 -21.05 12.15 -12.17
CA SER A 7 -19.76 12.77 -11.90
C SER A 7 -19.01 11.95 -10.83
N SER A 8 -17.75 11.62 -11.12
CA SER A 8 -16.86 10.74 -10.36
C SER A 8 -16.76 11.08 -8.86
N GLU A 9 -17.00 12.34 -8.50
CA GLU A 9 -16.95 12.87 -7.14
C GLU A 9 -18.06 12.32 -6.21
N VAL A 10 -19.21 11.88 -6.75
CA VAL A 10 -20.35 11.40 -5.95
C VAL A 10 -20.19 9.93 -5.55
N LYS A 11 -19.38 9.16 -6.30
CA LYS A 11 -19.22 7.70 -6.11
C LYS A 11 -18.35 7.34 -4.89
N MET A 12 -17.33 8.15 -4.58
CA MET A 12 -16.39 7.87 -3.48
C MET A 12 -17.00 8.06 -2.09
N LYS A 13 -17.95 8.99 -1.92
CA LYS A 13 -18.60 9.29 -0.61
C LYS A 13 -19.59 8.22 -0.12
N LYS A 14 -19.78 7.11 -0.86
CA LYS A 14 -20.76 6.05 -0.53
C LYS A 14 -20.18 4.64 -0.49
N ILE A 15 -18.85 4.48 -0.51
CA ILE A 15 -18.22 3.18 -0.38
C ILE A 15 -18.30 2.76 1.09
N SER A 16 -18.95 1.63 1.38
CA SER A 16 -18.94 1.05 2.72
C SER A 16 -17.54 0.56 3.10
N ALA A 17 -17.26 0.39 4.39
CA ALA A 17 -15.96 -0.14 4.84
C ALA A 17 -15.63 -1.49 4.18
N THR A 18 -16.61 -2.38 4.02
CA THR A 18 -16.42 -3.68 3.36
C THR A 18 -16.08 -3.53 1.88
N GLU A 19 -16.79 -2.66 1.16
CA GLU A 19 -16.49 -2.38 -0.25
C GLU A 19 -15.11 -1.73 -0.40
N TRP A 20 -14.70 -0.91 0.56
CA TRP A 20 -13.37 -0.31 0.59
C TRP A 20 -12.26 -1.36 0.71
N GLU A 21 -12.41 -2.30 1.65
CA GLU A 21 -11.44 -3.38 1.83
C GLU A 21 -11.34 -4.30 0.58
N ASN A 22 -12.43 -4.48 -0.15
CA ASN A 22 -12.47 -5.29 -1.38
C ASN A 22 -11.70 -4.65 -2.57
N ILE A 23 -11.34 -3.37 -2.50
CA ILE A 23 -10.50 -2.73 -3.52
C ILE A 23 -9.05 -3.24 -3.41
N CYS A 24 -8.60 -3.60 -2.22
CA CYS A 24 -7.23 -4.07 -2.01
C CYS A 24 -6.97 -5.37 -2.80
N ARG A 25 -6.03 -5.30 -3.75
CA ARG A 25 -5.60 -6.48 -4.54
C ARG A 25 -4.55 -7.35 -3.84
N ARG A 26 -4.22 -7.04 -2.57
CA ARG A 26 -3.28 -7.80 -1.73
C ARG A 26 -1.89 -8.00 -2.35
N CYS A 27 -1.34 -6.95 -2.95
CA CYS A 27 0.00 -6.99 -3.54
C CYS A 27 1.15 -7.01 -2.51
N GLY A 28 0.89 -6.61 -1.27
CA GLY A 28 1.85 -6.60 -0.16
C GLY A 28 2.76 -5.35 -0.09
N LYS A 29 2.76 -4.48 -1.10
CA LYS A 29 3.61 -3.27 -1.15
C LYS A 29 3.38 -2.28 0.00
N CYS A 30 2.15 -2.20 0.51
CA CYS A 30 1.87 -1.37 1.69
C CYS A 30 2.54 -1.87 2.97
N CYS A 31 2.87 -3.16 3.04
CA CYS A 31 3.52 -3.80 4.18
C CYS A 31 5.05 -3.76 4.13
N LEU A 32 5.64 -3.24 3.04
CA LEU A 32 7.07 -2.96 2.97
C LEU A 32 7.43 -1.85 3.96
N ILE A 33 8.54 -2.04 4.66
CA ILE A 33 9.15 -1.00 5.48
C ILE A 33 9.58 0.13 4.56
N LYS A 34 9.40 1.36 5.05
CA LYS A 34 9.69 2.58 4.32
C LYS A 34 10.60 3.43 5.17
N LEU A 35 11.58 4.03 4.51
CA LEU A 35 12.45 5.03 5.11
C LEU A 35 12.00 6.40 4.62
N GLU A 36 11.96 7.38 5.51
CA GLU A 36 11.68 8.77 5.17
C GLU A 36 12.97 9.55 5.42
N ASP A 37 13.41 10.30 4.42
CA ASP A 37 14.53 11.21 4.56
C ASP A 37 14.10 12.42 5.40
N GLU A 38 14.81 12.68 6.50
CA GLU A 38 14.42 13.70 7.49
C GLU A 38 14.52 15.14 6.97
N ASP A 39 15.36 15.38 5.95
CA ASP A 39 15.61 16.72 5.40
C ASP A 39 14.62 17.06 4.27
N THR A 40 14.22 16.07 3.48
CA THR A 40 13.42 16.24 2.26
C THR A 40 11.99 15.72 2.37
N GLY A 41 11.73 14.79 3.30
CA GLY A 41 10.47 14.05 3.40
C GLY A 41 10.25 13.04 2.27
N GLU A 42 11.30 12.73 1.48
CA GLU A 42 11.22 11.69 0.45
C GLU A 42 11.14 10.30 1.09
N VAL A 43 10.23 9.46 0.56
CA VAL A 43 9.99 8.13 1.10
C VAL A 43 10.55 7.08 0.15
N TYR A 44 11.40 6.22 0.69
CA TYR A 44 12.07 5.13 0.00
C TYR A 44 11.44 3.79 0.40
N TYR A 45 11.24 2.92 -0.59
CA TYR A 45 10.84 1.54 -0.37
C TYR A 45 12.05 0.68 -0.07
N THR A 46 11.90 -0.27 0.84
CA THR A 46 12.86 -1.37 1.00
C THR A 46 12.24 -2.69 0.54
N ASN A 47 13.07 -3.71 0.31
CA ASN A 47 12.58 -5.09 0.16
C ASN A 47 12.30 -5.78 1.51
N VAL A 48 12.28 -5.03 2.62
CA VAL A 48 11.99 -5.55 3.95
C VAL A 48 10.48 -5.51 4.20
N ILE A 49 9.89 -6.62 4.63
CA ILE A 49 8.46 -6.76 4.86
C ILE A 49 8.15 -6.83 6.36
N CYS A 50 7.03 -6.24 6.78
CA CYS A 50 6.55 -6.33 8.16
C CYS A 50 6.45 -7.80 8.64
N ARG A 51 6.84 -8.04 9.90
CA ARG A 51 6.86 -9.34 10.60
C ARG A 51 5.53 -10.08 10.63
N TYR A 52 4.42 -9.37 10.38
CA TYR A 52 3.08 -9.94 10.37
C TYR A 52 2.53 -10.24 8.97
N PHE A 53 3.28 -9.94 7.91
CA PHE A 53 2.89 -10.29 6.56
C PHE A 53 3.17 -11.77 6.29
N ASP A 54 2.14 -12.52 5.88
CA ASP A 54 2.24 -13.90 5.46
C ASP A 54 2.42 -13.92 3.93
N GLU A 55 3.63 -14.18 3.47
CA GLU A 55 3.99 -14.19 2.05
C GLU A 55 3.31 -15.33 1.27
N GLU A 56 3.05 -16.47 1.94
CA GLU A 56 2.37 -17.59 1.30
C GLU A 56 0.89 -17.29 1.08
N LYS A 57 0.23 -16.69 2.06
CA LYS A 57 -1.18 -16.28 1.96
C LYS A 57 -1.39 -14.92 1.30
N MET A 58 -0.31 -14.17 1.08
CA MET A 58 -0.34 -12.79 0.57
C MET A 58 -1.27 -11.88 1.41
N CYS A 59 -1.20 -11.96 2.73
CA CYS A 59 -2.03 -11.13 3.61
C CYS A 59 -1.36 -10.81 4.96
N CYS A 60 -1.83 -9.75 5.61
CA CYS A 60 -1.46 -9.47 6.99
C CYS A 60 -2.19 -10.46 7.92
N SER A 61 -1.43 -11.20 8.73
CA SER A 61 -1.95 -12.18 9.68
C SER A 61 -2.73 -11.55 10.85
N VAL A 62 -2.53 -10.25 11.10
CA VAL A 62 -3.15 -9.48 12.20
C VAL A 62 -3.87 -8.23 11.71
N TYR A 63 -4.45 -8.27 10.50
CA TYR A 63 -4.98 -7.09 9.80
C TYR A 63 -5.86 -6.19 10.67
N ASP A 64 -6.78 -6.75 11.46
CA ASP A 64 -7.70 -5.98 12.31
C ASP A 64 -7.01 -5.22 13.45
N LYS A 65 -5.85 -5.70 13.90
CA LYS A 65 -5.04 -5.12 15.00
C LYS A 65 -3.74 -4.49 14.52
N ARG A 66 -3.55 -4.35 13.20
CA ARG A 66 -2.26 -3.93 12.62
C ARG A 66 -1.75 -2.59 13.14
N CYS A 67 -2.64 -1.61 13.30
CA CYS A 67 -2.28 -0.29 13.82
C CYS A 67 -2.06 -0.28 15.35
N GLU A 68 -2.54 -1.31 16.06
CA GLU A 68 -2.24 -1.49 17.50
C GLU A 68 -0.86 -2.13 17.68
N LEU A 69 -0.53 -3.12 16.84
CA LEU A 69 0.72 -3.89 16.93
C LEU A 69 1.90 -3.22 16.21
N VAL A 70 1.62 -2.41 15.19
CA VAL A 70 2.60 -1.70 14.37
C VAL A 70 2.12 -0.25 14.25
N PRO A 71 2.54 0.66 15.14
CA PRO A 71 2.07 2.05 15.16
C PRO A 71 2.36 2.82 13.86
N THR A 72 3.38 2.41 13.11
CA THR A 72 3.74 2.97 11.80
C THR A 72 2.87 2.42 10.65
N CYS A 73 2.02 1.41 10.91
CA CYS A 73 1.13 0.85 9.89
C CYS A 73 -0.03 1.80 9.59
N LEU A 74 -0.08 2.27 8.35
CA LEU A 74 -1.09 3.22 7.92
C LEU A 74 -2.41 2.54 7.53
N LYS A 75 -3.52 3.06 8.06
CA LYS A 75 -4.86 2.71 7.59
C LYS A 75 -5.26 3.59 6.40
N LEU A 76 -5.24 3.00 5.20
CA LEU A 76 -5.73 3.65 3.98
C LEU A 76 -7.24 3.85 4.06
N ASN A 77 -7.69 5.05 3.71
CA ASN A 77 -9.10 5.42 3.66
C ASN A 77 -9.34 6.46 2.55
N PRO A 78 -10.61 6.70 2.15
CA PRO A 78 -10.92 7.64 1.07
C PRO A 78 -10.42 9.09 1.30
N GLU A 79 -10.07 9.48 2.53
CA GLU A 79 -9.66 10.83 2.89
C GLU A 79 -8.15 11.04 2.88
N ASN A 80 -7.35 9.97 2.80
CA ASN A 80 -5.89 10.05 2.85
C ASN A 80 -5.18 9.48 1.61
N VAL A 81 -5.80 8.60 0.84
CA VAL A 81 -5.12 7.92 -0.29
C VAL A 81 -4.53 8.89 -1.31
N ASP A 82 -5.19 10.01 -1.57
CA ASP A 82 -4.76 11.04 -2.52
C ASP A 82 -3.61 11.93 -2.00
N LYS A 83 -3.34 11.87 -0.68
CA LYS A 83 -2.29 12.67 -0.01
C LYS A 83 -0.98 11.92 0.14
N LEU A 84 -0.94 10.62 -0.15
CA LEU A 84 0.23 9.77 0.02
C LEU A 84 1.05 9.74 -1.26
N SER A 85 1.97 10.69 -1.42
CA SER A 85 2.82 10.84 -2.61
C SER A 85 3.62 9.57 -2.95
N TRP A 86 4.02 8.82 -1.93
CA TRP A 86 4.81 7.60 -2.03
C TRP A 86 4.02 6.35 -2.45
N MET A 87 2.68 6.42 -2.52
CA MET A 87 1.88 5.23 -2.86
C MET A 87 2.22 4.71 -4.27
N PRO A 88 2.34 3.40 -4.48
CA PRO A 88 2.66 2.88 -5.80
C PRO A 88 1.60 3.24 -6.81
N LYS A 89 2.02 3.60 -8.03
CA LYS A 89 1.11 3.91 -9.15
C LYS A 89 0.17 2.73 -9.44
N THR A 90 0.62 1.51 -9.17
CA THR A 90 -0.14 0.26 -9.34
C THR A 90 -1.05 -0.09 -8.16
N CYS A 91 -1.10 0.73 -7.11
CA CYS A 91 -1.95 0.47 -5.95
C CYS A 91 -3.42 0.68 -6.32
N ALA A 92 -4.26 -0.33 -6.10
CA ALA A 92 -5.67 -0.32 -6.52
C ALA A 92 -6.48 0.84 -5.92
N TYR A 93 -6.15 1.29 -4.71
CA TYR A 93 -6.76 2.47 -4.11
C TYR A 93 -6.42 3.76 -4.86
N ARG A 94 -5.16 3.90 -5.27
CA ARG A 94 -4.69 5.04 -6.05
C ARG A 94 -5.29 5.02 -7.45
N GLU A 95 -5.30 3.86 -8.12
CA GLU A 95 -5.94 3.70 -9.43
C GLU A 95 -7.43 4.06 -9.41
N LEU A 96 -8.15 3.67 -8.36
CA LEU A 96 -9.56 4.04 -8.20
C LEU A 96 -9.74 5.56 -8.10
N PHE A 97 -8.86 6.24 -7.36
CA PHE A 97 -8.93 7.69 -7.17
C PHE A 97 -8.56 8.44 -8.45
N GLU A 98 -7.49 8.02 -9.13
CA GLU A 98 -7.00 8.61 -10.37
C GLU A 98 -7.84 8.22 -11.60
N ASN A 99 -8.81 7.30 -11.45
CA ASN A 99 -9.58 6.69 -12.54
C ASN A 99 -8.67 6.06 -13.61
N THR A 100 -7.58 5.44 -13.17
CA THR A 100 -6.64 4.71 -14.02
C THR A 100 -6.83 3.20 -13.83
N SER A 101 -6.24 2.41 -14.71
CA SER A 101 -6.19 0.96 -14.57
C SER A 101 -4.89 0.43 -15.14
N SER A 102 -3.97 -0.02 -14.30
CA SER A 102 -2.81 -0.74 -14.77
C SER A 102 -3.19 -2.18 -15.12
N PRO A 103 -2.77 -2.71 -16.28
CA PRO A 103 -2.93 -4.13 -16.57
C PRO A 103 -2.01 -5.01 -15.71
N THR A 104 -0.99 -4.41 -15.09
CA THR A 104 0.00 -5.14 -14.28
C THR A 104 -0.39 -5.14 -12.80
N HIS A 105 -0.43 -6.34 -12.23
CA HIS A 105 -0.60 -6.55 -10.79
C HIS A 105 0.55 -7.42 -10.28
N THR A 106 1.67 -6.76 -10.02
CA THR A 106 2.88 -7.39 -9.49
C THR A 106 2.82 -7.39 -7.97
N THR A 107 3.11 -8.54 -7.38
CA THR A 107 3.16 -8.73 -5.92
C THR A 107 4.60 -8.73 -5.42
N ILE A 108 4.76 -8.63 -4.11
CA ILE A 108 6.07 -8.70 -3.45
C ILE A 108 6.61 -10.13 -3.27
N LYS A 109 5.86 -11.16 -3.70
CA LYS A 109 6.21 -12.58 -3.49
C LYS A 109 7.54 -12.94 -4.18
N GLY A 110 8.42 -13.60 -3.44
CA GLY A 110 9.75 -14.03 -3.83
C GLY A 110 10.78 -12.90 -3.89
N ARG A 111 10.46 -11.71 -3.37
CA ARG A 111 11.31 -10.51 -3.50
C ARG A 111 11.66 -9.84 -2.18
N VAL A 112 11.22 -10.39 -1.05
CA VAL A 112 11.29 -9.74 0.26
C VAL A 112 11.97 -10.58 1.33
N ILE A 113 12.41 -9.91 2.38
CA ILE A 113 12.94 -10.48 3.62
C ILE A 113 12.18 -9.91 4.82
N SER A 114 11.96 -10.70 5.88
CA SER A 114 11.25 -10.23 7.07
C SER A 114 12.05 -9.18 7.85
N GLU A 115 11.38 -8.14 8.39
CA GLU A 115 12.00 -7.16 9.29
C GLU A 115 12.62 -7.78 10.56
N THR A 116 12.26 -9.02 10.88
CA THR A 116 12.88 -9.75 12.00
C THR A 116 14.28 -10.25 11.70
N GLU A 117 14.66 -10.28 10.42
CA GLU A 117 15.94 -10.78 9.93
C GLU A 117 16.90 -9.65 9.51
N VAL A 118 16.40 -8.41 9.43
CA VAL A 118 17.16 -7.23 9.02
C VAL A 118 17.22 -6.24 10.20
N PRO A 119 18.41 -5.95 10.75
CA PRO A 119 18.60 -4.89 11.73
C PRO A 119 18.12 -3.53 11.21
N GLU A 120 17.60 -2.67 12.10
CA GLU A 120 17.08 -1.35 11.70
C GLU A 120 18.13 -0.45 11.07
N ASP A 121 19.39 -0.56 11.51
CA ASP A 121 20.54 0.17 10.99
C ASP A 121 21.05 -0.35 9.63
N GLU A 122 20.54 -1.50 9.16
CA GLU A 122 20.84 -2.05 7.83
C GLU A 122 19.72 -1.78 6.81
N LEU A 123 18.60 -1.14 7.20
CA LEU A 123 17.45 -0.93 6.29
C LEU A 123 17.79 -0.13 5.02
N GLU A 124 18.78 0.76 5.08
CA GLU A 124 19.23 1.55 3.92
C GLU A 124 19.84 0.67 2.81
N ASP A 125 20.55 -0.40 3.18
CA ASP A 125 21.13 -1.36 2.22
C ASP A 125 20.05 -2.18 1.49
N HIS A 126 18.83 -2.13 2.01
CA HIS A 126 17.67 -2.83 1.48
C HIS A 126 16.75 -1.94 0.64
N ILE A 127 17.12 -0.68 0.39
CA ILE A 127 16.35 0.22 -0.49
C ILE A 127 16.25 -0.35 -1.91
N VAL A 128 15.06 -0.29 -2.50
CA VAL A 128 14.77 -0.79 -3.85
C VAL A 128 14.09 0.24 -4.72
N ASP A 129 14.41 0.19 -6.02
CA ASP A 129 13.78 0.99 -7.07
C ASP A 129 13.14 0.05 -8.11
N TRP A 130 12.00 -0.54 -7.74
CA TRP A 130 11.23 -1.39 -8.67
C TRP A 130 10.31 -0.52 -9.53
N GLU A 131 10.25 -0.79 -10.84
CA GLU A 131 9.44 -0.01 -11.79
C GLU A 131 7.94 0.08 -11.46
N ASP A 132 7.44 -0.85 -10.64
CA ASP A 132 6.04 -0.95 -10.24
C ASP A 132 5.72 -0.34 -8.88
N LEU A 133 6.70 0.29 -8.21
CA LEU A 133 6.55 1.05 -6.96
C LEU A 133 6.13 2.52 -7.16
#